data_AF-A0A8S0W1C5-F1
#
_entry.id   AF-A0A8S0W1C5-F1
#
_cell.length_a   1.000
_cell.length_b   1.000
_cell.length_c   1.000
_cell.angle_alpha   90.00
_cell.angle_beta   90.00
_cell.angle_gamma   90.00
#
_symmetry.space_group_name_H-M   'P 1'
#
loop_
_entity.id
_entity.type
_entity.pdbx_description
1 polymer ?
#
loop_
_entity_poly.entity_id
_entity_poly.type
_entity_poly.pdbx_seq_one_letter_code
_entity_poly.pdbx_strand_id
1 'polypeptide(L)'
;MAVVVECKPCAYLIERVTALIGTTSHHVAAPLHRDYKAHRGFFDASRLKGHFYTRLTNIPWMNPFESTASRNMQGSFDTPDTHKYSVILPTYNERKNLPVIVYLLAKMFAENGLAWEVIVVDDNSPDGTQEIAQQLAKVYGDDKIVLKPRAGKLGLGTAYIHGLNFVSGDFVIIMDADFSHHPKFIPQFIRLQKAHNLDIVTGTRYRSTSIPYTREAQPGGVHGWDFKRKLVSRGANYLADTVLNPGVSDLTGSFRLYRLPVLRHIITETVSKGYVFQMEMMVRARALGYTVGEVPITFVDRIFGDSKLGANEIVSYAKGIWTLFTTV
;
A
#
# COMPACT_ATOMS: atom_id res chain seq x y z
N MET A 1 -5.28 -23.94 33.08
CA MET A 1 -6.76 -23.77 33.08
C MET A 1 -7.12 -22.93 31.86
N ALA A 2 -7.64 -23.57 30.81
CA ALA A 2 -8.12 -22.89 29.62
C ALA A 2 -9.53 -22.37 29.89
N VAL A 3 -9.74 -21.06 29.80
CA VAL A 3 -11.09 -20.49 29.79
C VAL A 3 -11.50 -20.38 28.33
N VAL A 4 -12.32 -21.34 27.90
CA VAL A 4 -13.01 -21.31 26.61
C VAL A 4 -14.17 -20.32 26.75
N VAL A 5 -14.06 -19.16 26.09
CA VAL A 5 -15.18 -18.23 25.94
C VAL A 5 -15.87 -18.54 24.61
N GLU A 6 -16.93 -19.33 24.66
CA GLU A 6 -17.83 -19.55 23.52
C GLU A 6 -18.62 -18.27 23.21
N CYS A 7 -18.20 -17.53 22.18
CA CYS A 7 -18.99 -16.45 21.60
C CYS A 7 -19.84 -17.00 20.43
N LYS A 8 -21.04 -17.53 20.76
CA LYS A 8 -21.97 -18.18 19.82
C LYS A 8 -22.42 -17.36 18.58
N PRO A 9 -22.39 -16.00 18.55
CA PRO A 9 -22.72 -15.26 17.32
C PRO A 9 -21.60 -15.24 16.26
N CYS A 10 -20.34 -15.49 16.63
CA CYS A 10 -19.19 -15.40 15.71
C CYS A 10 -18.95 -16.69 14.91
N ALA A 11 -19.24 -17.85 15.50
CA ALA A 11 -19.04 -19.15 14.84
C ALA A 11 -19.90 -19.30 13.57
N TYR A 12 -21.13 -18.76 13.59
CA TYR A 12 -22.08 -18.84 12.47
C TYR A 12 -21.65 -18.04 11.23
N LEU A 13 -20.86 -16.98 11.40
CA LEU A 13 -20.34 -16.18 10.28
C LEU A 13 -19.09 -16.82 9.66
N ILE A 14 -18.30 -17.56 10.45
CA ILE A 14 -17.07 -18.24 10.01
C ILE A 14 -17.38 -19.47 9.16
N GLU A 15 -18.41 -20.25 9.52
CA GLU A 15 -18.84 -21.41 8.73
C GLU A 15 -19.31 -21.03 7.32
N ARG A 16 -20.03 -19.90 7.17
CA ARG A 16 -20.52 -19.46 5.85
C ARG A 16 -19.43 -18.95 4.91
N VAL A 17 -18.31 -18.45 5.43
CA VAL A 17 -17.19 -18.00 4.60
C VAL A 17 -16.31 -19.18 4.17
N THR A 18 -16.19 -20.21 5.00
CA THR A 18 -15.36 -21.40 4.72
C THR A 18 -16.00 -22.30 3.66
N ALA A 19 -17.33 -22.33 3.55
CA ALA A 19 -18.05 -23.11 2.55
C ALA A 19 -17.97 -22.57 1.09
N LEU A 20 -17.50 -21.34 0.89
CA LEU A 20 -17.38 -20.71 -0.44
C LEU A 20 -16.02 -20.97 -1.12
N ILE A 21 -15.07 -21.57 -0.42
CA ILE A 21 -13.71 -21.85 -0.89
C ILE A 21 -13.53 -23.37 -1.00
N GLY A 22 -14.21 -23.93 -2.01
CA GLY A 22 -14.16 -25.36 -2.31
C GLY A 22 -12.74 -25.85 -2.55
N THR A 23 -12.31 -26.80 -1.73
CA THR A 23 -11.15 -27.66 -1.91
C THR A 23 -11.46 -28.72 -2.97
N THR A 24 -10.56 -28.90 -3.95
CA THR A 24 -10.35 -30.21 -4.57
C THR A 24 -8.87 -30.42 -4.85
N SER A 25 -8.43 -31.61 -4.49
CA SER A 25 -7.06 -32.10 -4.40
C SER A 25 -6.69 -33.01 -5.57
N HIS A 26 -5.40 -32.99 -5.92
CA HIS A 26 -4.59 -34.00 -6.60
C HIS A 26 -4.94 -34.49 -8.02
N HIS A 27 -4.00 -34.28 -8.97
CA HIS A 27 -3.37 -35.39 -9.70
C HIS A 27 -2.01 -35.00 -10.32
N VAL A 28 -1.08 -35.94 -10.23
CA VAL A 28 0.30 -35.95 -10.75
C VAL A 28 0.30 -36.40 -12.21
N ALA A 29 1.09 -35.77 -13.08
CA ALA A 29 1.59 -36.40 -14.33
C ALA A 29 2.90 -35.73 -14.80
N ALA A 30 3.81 -36.57 -15.29
CA ALA A 30 5.22 -36.34 -15.61
C ALA A 30 5.45 -35.84 -17.07
N PRO A 31 6.70 -35.57 -17.51
CA PRO A 31 7.02 -34.59 -18.57
C PRO A 31 7.08 -35.18 -19.98
N LEU A 32 6.86 -34.33 -20.99
CA LEU A 32 7.12 -34.64 -22.40
C LEU A 32 8.22 -33.73 -22.95
N HIS A 33 9.35 -34.38 -23.23
CA HIS A 33 10.42 -33.90 -24.11
C HIS A 33 9.87 -33.61 -25.51
N ARG A 34 10.32 -32.51 -26.13
CA ARG A 34 10.45 -32.47 -27.59
C ARG A 34 11.61 -31.58 -28.02
N ASP A 35 12.55 -32.22 -28.69
CA ASP A 35 13.68 -31.67 -29.40
C ASP A 35 13.27 -30.59 -30.42
N TYR A 36 14.07 -29.52 -30.53
CA TYR A 36 14.20 -28.80 -31.78
C TYR A 36 15.67 -28.50 -32.09
N LYS A 37 16.11 -29.08 -33.21
CA LYS A 37 17.46 -29.00 -33.78
C LYS A 37 17.80 -27.60 -34.26
N ALA A 38 19.07 -27.29 -34.13
CA ALA A 38 19.77 -26.13 -34.65
C ALA A 38 19.76 -26.04 -36.19
N HIS A 39 19.74 -24.81 -36.70
CA HIS A 39 20.39 -24.45 -37.96
C HIS A 39 21.34 -23.27 -37.72
N ARG A 40 22.62 -23.50 -37.99
CA ARG A 40 23.70 -22.51 -38.01
C ARG A 40 23.64 -21.73 -39.33
N GLY A 41 23.62 -20.41 -39.24
CA GLY A 41 24.03 -19.50 -40.30
C GLY A 41 25.21 -18.68 -39.81
N PHE A 42 26.38 -18.91 -40.40
CA PHE A 42 27.63 -18.21 -40.17
C PHE A 42 27.52 -16.75 -40.64
N PHE A 43 27.87 -15.79 -39.78
CA PHE A 43 28.47 -14.53 -40.23
C PHE A 43 29.56 -14.14 -39.22
N ASP A 44 30.79 -14.23 -39.69
CA ASP A 44 32.02 -13.89 -38.99
C ASP A 44 32.23 -12.37 -39.05
N ALA A 45 32.17 -11.71 -37.90
CA ALA A 45 32.55 -10.31 -37.72
C ALA A 45 33.71 -10.16 -36.73
N SER A 46 34.63 -11.14 -36.70
CA SER A 46 35.86 -11.08 -35.92
C SER A 46 36.92 -10.18 -36.58
N ARG A 47 36.61 -8.89 -36.82
CA ARG A 47 37.65 -7.95 -37.30
C ARG A 47 37.50 -6.47 -36.97
N LEU A 48 36.73 -6.12 -35.93
CA LEU A 48 36.69 -4.75 -35.37
C LEU A 48 36.72 -4.75 -33.83
N LYS A 49 37.58 -5.58 -33.22
CA LYS A 49 37.92 -5.50 -31.80
C LYS A 49 39.27 -4.82 -31.64
N GLY A 50 39.24 -3.55 -31.26
CA GLY A 50 40.43 -2.84 -30.82
C GLY A 50 40.16 -1.35 -30.65
N HIS A 51 40.03 -0.92 -29.39
CA HIS A 51 40.16 0.48 -28.91
C HIS A 51 38.92 1.25 -28.44
N PHE A 52 37.72 0.65 -28.38
CA PHE A 52 36.54 1.36 -27.82
C PHE A 52 35.80 0.68 -26.66
N TYR A 53 36.29 -0.44 -26.13
CA TYR A 53 35.55 -1.22 -25.12
C TYR A 53 36.13 -1.24 -23.69
N THR A 54 37.22 -0.51 -23.43
CA THR A 54 37.91 -0.54 -22.13
C THR A 54 37.61 0.64 -21.21
N ARG A 55 36.53 1.41 -21.45
CA ARG A 55 36.20 2.60 -20.64
C ARG A 55 34.75 2.71 -20.15
N LEU A 56 34.01 1.61 -20.11
CA LEU A 56 32.61 1.60 -19.61
C LEU A 56 32.31 0.51 -18.57
N THR A 57 33.27 -0.32 -18.17
CA THR A 57 33.03 -1.41 -17.21
C THR A 57 33.21 -1.02 -15.74
N ASN A 58 33.57 0.24 -15.44
CA ASN A 58 33.81 0.74 -14.07
C ASN A 58 32.82 1.82 -13.62
N ILE A 59 31.68 1.99 -14.30
CA ILE A 59 30.57 2.74 -13.73
C ILE A 59 29.80 1.74 -12.87
N PRO A 60 29.78 1.86 -11.52
CA PRO A 60 28.91 1.01 -10.71
C PRO A 60 27.49 1.20 -11.23
N TRP A 61 26.82 0.10 -11.57
CA TRP A 61 25.41 0.12 -11.93
C TRP A 61 24.64 0.76 -10.78
N MET A 62 24.31 2.06 -10.89
CA MET A 62 23.40 2.71 -9.97
C MET A 62 22.07 1.99 -10.10
N ASN A 63 21.64 1.32 -9.03
CA ASN A 63 20.31 0.77 -8.97
C ASN A 63 19.32 1.95 -9.09
N PRO A 64 18.47 2.02 -10.13
CA PRO A 64 17.53 3.12 -10.32
C PRO A 64 16.47 3.19 -9.21
N PHE A 65 16.44 2.19 -8.31
CA PHE A 65 15.64 2.11 -7.11
C PHE A 65 16.45 2.31 -5.82
N GLU A 66 17.66 2.86 -5.90
CA GLU A 66 18.48 3.21 -4.74
C GLU A 66 18.62 4.73 -4.65
N SER A 67 18.03 5.32 -3.61
CA SER A 67 17.98 6.77 -3.41
C SER A 67 19.20 7.27 -2.63
N THR A 68 19.93 8.24 -3.19
CA THR A 68 21.01 8.97 -2.49
C THR A 68 20.45 9.80 -1.33
N ALA A 69 19.22 10.30 -1.43
CA ALA A 69 18.54 11.04 -0.36
C ALA A 69 18.27 10.15 0.87
N SER A 70 18.04 8.86 0.65
CA SER A 70 17.81 7.88 1.70
C SER A 70 19.11 7.48 2.39
N ARG A 71 20.27 7.46 1.69
CA ARG A 71 21.58 7.17 2.31
C ARG A 71 21.95 8.12 3.45
N ASN A 72 21.57 9.39 3.36
CA ASN A 72 21.88 10.37 4.41
C ASN A 72 20.93 10.32 5.61
N MET A 73 19.75 9.69 5.47
CA MET A 73 18.80 9.43 6.56
C MET A 73 18.91 8.02 7.14
N GLN A 74 19.80 7.18 6.57
CA GLN A 74 20.02 5.80 6.99
C GLN A 74 20.87 5.76 8.27
N GLY A 75 20.21 5.53 9.41
CA GLY A 75 20.81 4.61 10.38
C GLY A 75 20.98 3.24 9.73
N SER A 76 22.02 2.48 10.09
CA SER A 76 22.26 1.13 9.57
C SER A 76 21.10 0.21 9.94
N PHE A 77 20.20 -0.08 9.01
CA PHE A 77 19.15 -1.09 9.19
C PHE A 77 19.64 -2.43 8.65
N ASP A 78 20.71 -2.95 9.26
CA ASP A 78 21.35 -4.23 8.91
C ASP A 78 20.88 -5.41 9.77
N THR A 79 19.87 -5.23 10.63
CA THR A 79 19.37 -6.33 11.47
C THR A 79 18.06 -6.92 10.94
N PRO A 80 18.01 -8.23 10.66
CA PRO A 80 16.80 -8.87 10.17
C PRO A 80 15.73 -8.97 11.27
N ASP A 81 14.49 -8.66 10.88
CA ASP A 81 13.21 -9.03 11.50
C ASP A 81 12.76 -8.37 12.83
N THR A 82 13.39 -7.28 13.27
CA THR A 82 12.96 -6.54 14.47
C THR A 82 12.08 -5.31 14.21
N HIS A 83 11.72 -5.04 12.95
CA HIS A 83 10.94 -3.85 12.61
C HIS A 83 9.52 -3.92 13.15
N LYS A 84 9.08 -2.82 13.77
CA LYS A 84 7.69 -2.59 14.14
C LYS A 84 6.95 -1.83 13.04
N TYR A 85 5.76 -2.28 12.69
CA TYR A 85 4.88 -1.68 11.67
C TYR A 85 3.69 -0.98 12.33
N SER A 86 3.54 0.32 12.12
CA SER A 86 2.40 1.09 12.62
C SER A 86 1.37 1.26 11.51
N VAL A 87 0.12 0.86 11.76
CA VAL A 87 -0.99 1.08 10.82
C VAL A 87 -1.81 2.27 11.29
N ILE A 88 -1.93 3.31 10.47
CA ILE A 88 -2.82 4.44 10.76
C ILE A 88 -4.17 4.16 10.10
N LEU A 89 -5.23 4.08 10.91
CA LEU A 89 -6.61 3.90 10.48
C LEU A 89 -7.45 5.13 10.82
N PRO A 90 -7.72 6.02 9.85
CA PRO A 90 -8.71 7.08 10.02
C PRO A 90 -10.12 6.49 10.07
N THR A 91 -10.92 6.89 11.05
CA THR A 91 -12.29 6.41 11.24
C THR A 91 -13.28 7.55 11.36
N TYR A 92 -14.42 7.39 10.69
CA TYR A 92 -15.62 8.21 10.88
C TYR A 92 -16.87 7.38 10.56
N ASN A 93 -17.68 7.07 11.57
CA ASN A 93 -18.80 6.13 11.46
C ASN A 93 -18.40 4.71 11.05
N GLU A 94 -17.36 4.16 11.69
CA GLU A 94 -16.76 2.86 11.34
C GLU A 94 -17.00 1.79 12.42
N ARG A 95 -18.00 1.96 13.29
CA ARG A 95 -18.26 1.08 14.44
C ARG A 95 -18.34 -0.40 14.07
N LYS A 96 -18.95 -0.72 12.93
CA LYS A 96 -19.11 -2.12 12.45
C LYS A 96 -17.85 -2.66 11.77
N ASN A 97 -17.08 -1.79 11.13
CA ASN A 97 -15.93 -2.19 10.32
C ASN A 97 -14.67 -2.37 11.18
N LEU A 98 -14.50 -1.48 12.18
CA LEU A 98 -13.31 -1.43 13.02
C LEU A 98 -12.93 -2.76 13.70
N PRO A 99 -13.85 -3.53 14.32
CA PRO A 99 -13.49 -4.82 14.95
C PRO A 99 -12.93 -5.83 13.96
N VAL A 100 -13.54 -5.92 12.77
CA VAL A 100 -13.18 -6.93 11.78
C VAL A 100 -11.87 -6.55 11.10
N ILE A 101 -11.65 -5.28 10.75
CA ILE A 101 -10.38 -4.86 10.14
C ILE A 101 -9.22 -5.00 11.12
N VAL A 102 -9.41 -4.68 12.40
CA VAL A 102 -8.40 -4.89 13.44
C VAL A 102 -8.09 -6.37 13.63
N TYR A 103 -9.12 -7.23 13.65
CA TYR A 103 -8.92 -8.68 13.69
C TYR A 103 -8.11 -9.20 12.49
N LEU A 104 -8.44 -8.76 11.27
CA LEU A 104 -7.70 -9.16 10.07
C LEU A 104 -6.24 -8.68 10.08
N LEU A 105 -5.99 -7.46 10.58
CA LEU A 105 -4.64 -6.94 10.76
C LEU A 105 -3.87 -7.76 11.80
N ALA A 106 -4.45 -7.95 12.98
CA ALA A 106 -3.84 -8.71 14.07
C ALA A 106 -3.49 -10.14 13.64
N LYS A 107 -4.44 -10.82 12.98
CA LYS A 107 -4.23 -12.15 12.41
C LYS A 107 -3.09 -12.15 11.40
N MET A 108 -3.11 -11.25 10.43
CA MET A 108 -2.08 -11.18 9.39
C MET A 108 -0.69 -10.94 10.00
N PHE A 109 -0.55 -9.99 10.93
CA PHE A 109 0.74 -9.73 11.56
C PHE A 109 1.21 -10.89 12.42
N ALA A 110 0.31 -11.54 13.16
CA ALA A 110 0.64 -12.72 13.97
C ALA A 110 1.10 -13.90 13.11
N GLU A 111 0.40 -14.21 12.02
CA GLU A 111 0.75 -15.29 11.07
C GLU A 111 2.11 -15.06 10.40
N ASN A 112 2.54 -13.81 10.27
CA ASN A 112 3.82 -13.45 9.68
C ASN A 112 4.91 -13.12 10.73
N GLY A 113 4.63 -13.26 12.02
CA GLY A 113 5.59 -13.01 13.10
C GLY A 113 6.09 -11.55 13.18
N LEU A 114 5.27 -10.59 12.75
CA LEU A 114 5.66 -9.18 12.63
C LEU A 114 5.27 -8.38 13.86
N ALA A 115 6.14 -7.49 14.35
CA ALA A 115 5.78 -6.53 15.39
C ALA A 115 4.89 -5.43 14.79
N TRP A 116 3.79 -5.10 15.45
CA TRP A 116 2.79 -4.17 14.92
C TRP A 116 2.08 -3.37 16.00
N GLU A 117 1.44 -2.28 15.56
CA GLU A 117 0.40 -1.53 16.28
C GLU A 117 -0.58 -0.90 15.28
N VAL A 118 -1.76 -0.50 15.75
CA VAL A 118 -2.79 0.20 15.00
C VAL A 118 -3.11 1.50 15.74
N ILE A 119 -2.89 2.62 15.06
CA ILE A 119 -3.28 3.95 15.51
C ILE A 119 -4.66 4.27 14.93
N VAL A 120 -5.70 4.20 15.75
CA VAL A 120 -7.08 4.53 15.37
C VAL A 120 -7.27 6.03 15.55
N VAL A 121 -7.43 6.76 14.43
CA VAL A 121 -7.65 8.22 14.44
C VAL A 121 -9.12 8.50 14.16
N ASP A 122 -9.88 8.79 15.21
CA ASP A 122 -11.33 8.96 15.11
C ASP A 122 -11.77 10.43 15.01
N ASP A 123 -12.61 10.74 14.02
CA ASP A 123 -13.09 12.10 13.72
C ASP A 123 -14.36 12.48 14.50
N ASN A 124 -14.39 12.18 15.79
CA ASN A 124 -15.54 12.37 16.68
C ASN A 124 -16.79 11.65 16.15
N SER A 125 -16.68 10.34 15.93
CA SER A 125 -17.76 9.53 15.40
C SER A 125 -18.95 9.46 16.37
N PRO A 126 -20.17 9.85 15.96
CA PRO A 126 -21.37 9.77 16.81
C PRO A 126 -21.94 8.35 16.93
N ASP A 127 -21.47 7.41 16.10
CA ASP A 127 -22.01 6.04 16.04
C ASP A 127 -21.48 5.12 17.14
N GLY A 128 -20.53 5.59 17.95
CA GLY A 128 -19.87 4.84 18.99
C GLY A 128 -18.62 4.07 18.53
N THR A 129 -17.91 4.57 17.52
CA THR A 129 -16.64 3.98 17.05
C THR A 129 -15.55 4.03 18.13
N GLN A 130 -15.50 5.08 18.96
CA GLN A 130 -14.46 5.25 19.98
C GLN A 130 -14.56 4.18 21.10
N GLU A 131 -15.78 3.84 21.53
CA GLU A 131 -16.01 2.80 22.52
C GLU A 131 -15.55 1.43 22.01
N ILE A 132 -15.76 1.15 20.73
CA ILE A 132 -15.25 -0.07 20.10
C ILE A 132 -13.72 -0.06 20.07
N ALA A 133 -13.08 1.05 19.71
CA ALA A 133 -11.62 1.15 19.73
C ALA A 133 -11.05 0.90 21.13
N GLN A 134 -11.68 1.43 22.18
CA GLN A 134 -11.31 1.16 23.58
C GLN A 134 -11.50 -0.31 23.97
N GLN A 135 -12.58 -0.95 23.52
CA GLN A 135 -12.79 -2.39 23.75
C GLN A 135 -11.71 -3.23 23.06
N LEU A 136 -11.32 -2.87 21.84
CA LEU A 136 -10.25 -3.54 21.11
C LEU A 136 -8.89 -3.36 21.81
N ALA A 137 -8.60 -2.19 22.36
CA ALA A 137 -7.40 -1.97 23.18
C ALA A 137 -7.36 -2.88 24.41
N LYS A 138 -8.49 -3.10 25.09
CA LYS A 138 -8.57 -4.07 26.21
C LYS A 138 -8.32 -5.52 25.77
N VAL A 139 -8.66 -5.88 24.53
CA VAL A 139 -8.50 -7.25 24.00
C VAL A 139 -7.07 -7.49 23.52
N TYR A 140 -6.49 -6.56 22.77
CA TYR A 140 -5.19 -6.73 22.12
C TYR A 140 -4.02 -6.11 22.89
N GLY A 141 -4.28 -5.20 23.83
CA GLY A 141 -3.30 -4.39 24.56
C GLY A 141 -3.30 -2.92 24.12
N ASP A 142 -3.11 -2.01 25.08
CA ASP A 142 -3.02 -0.56 24.83
C ASP A 142 -1.76 -0.17 24.02
N ASP A 143 -0.76 -1.05 23.95
CA ASP A 143 0.42 -0.91 23.08
C ASP A 143 0.16 -1.33 21.62
N LYS A 144 -0.92 -2.09 21.39
CA LYS A 144 -1.32 -2.59 20.08
C LYS A 144 -2.40 -1.76 19.43
N ILE A 145 -3.40 -1.31 20.18
CA ILE A 145 -4.50 -0.51 19.66
C ILE A 145 -4.50 0.84 20.37
N VAL A 146 -4.09 1.87 19.66
CA VAL A 146 -3.89 3.22 20.20
C VAL A 146 -4.99 4.13 19.65
N LEU A 147 -5.99 4.45 20.46
CA LEU A 147 -7.04 5.40 20.09
C LEU A 147 -6.57 6.84 20.23
N LYS A 148 -6.75 7.64 19.18
CA LYS A 148 -6.39 9.07 19.10
C LYS A 148 -7.54 9.89 18.50
N PRO A 149 -8.54 10.27 19.33
CA PRO A 149 -9.70 11.00 18.86
C PRO A 149 -9.34 12.44 18.50
N ARG A 150 -10.11 13.03 17.59
CA ARG A 150 -10.00 14.43 17.16
C ARG A 150 -11.31 15.15 17.43
N ALA A 151 -11.28 16.49 17.42
CA ALA A 151 -12.47 17.32 17.68
C ALA A 151 -13.58 17.15 16.61
N GLY A 152 -13.24 16.67 15.41
CA GLY A 152 -14.20 16.42 14.34
C GLY A 152 -13.53 16.13 13.00
N LYS A 153 -14.32 16.17 11.93
CA LYS A 153 -13.89 15.86 10.56
C LYS A 153 -13.07 16.99 9.95
N LEU A 154 -11.77 16.98 10.20
CA LEU A 154 -10.81 17.99 9.71
C LEU A 154 -10.14 17.60 8.37
N GLY A 155 -10.63 16.53 7.73
CA GLY A 155 -10.10 15.99 6.48
C GLY A 155 -9.16 14.79 6.68
N LEU A 156 -8.95 14.03 5.60
CA LEU A 156 -8.20 12.77 5.63
C LEU A 156 -6.69 12.98 5.85
N GLY A 157 -6.07 13.92 5.13
CA GLY A 157 -4.65 14.23 5.30
C GLY A 157 -4.29 14.64 6.73
N THR A 158 -5.14 15.45 7.37
CA THR A 158 -4.92 15.87 8.76
C THR A 158 -5.07 14.71 9.76
N ALA A 159 -5.82 13.66 9.41
CA ALA A 159 -5.94 12.46 10.24
C ALA A 159 -4.62 11.68 10.25
N TYR A 160 -3.97 11.54 9.08
CA TYR A 160 -2.65 10.92 8.99
C TYR A 160 -1.59 11.72 9.72
N ILE A 161 -1.58 13.05 9.57
CA ILE A 161 -0.67 13.94 10.31
C ILE A 161 -0.85 13.75 11.82
N HIS A 162 -2.10 13.70 12.30
CA HIS A 162 -2.37 13.46 13.71
C HIS A 162 -1.88 12.09 14.17
N GLY A 163 -2.17 11.03 13.41
CA GLY A 163 -1.75 9.66 13.72
C GLY A 163 -0.23 9.50 13.78
N LEU A 164 0.52 10.20 12.92
CA LEU A 164 1.98 10.15 12.87
C LEU A 164 2.69 10.66 14.13
N ASN A 165 2.01 11.44 14.96
CA ASN A 165 2.56 11.86 16.24
C ASN A 165 2.58 10.72 17.27
N PHE A 166 1.90 9.61 16.99
CA PHE A 166 1.71 8.50 17.93
C PHE A 166 2.23 7.16 17.42
N VAL A 167 2.77 7.11 16.20
CA VAL A 167 3.44 5.89 15.70
C VAL A 167 4.78 5.68 16.41
N SER A 168 5.07 4.43 16.71
CA SER A 168 6.33 3.97 17.31
C SER A 168 7.09 2.98 16.42
N GLY A 169 6.53 2.60 15.27
CA GLY A 169 7.16 1.71 14.29
C GLY A 169 8.10 2.42 13.32
N ASP A 170 9.07 1.66 12.80
CA ASP A 170 10.01 2.12 11.76
C ASP A 170 9.32 2.33 10.40
N PHE A 171 8.22 1.60 10.21
CA PHE A 171 7.40 1.65 9.01
C PHE A 171 5.97 2.01 9.35
N VAL A 172 5.38 2.81 8.48
CA VAL A 172 3.99 3.26 8.62
C VAL A 172 3.18 2.78 7.42
N ILE A 173 2.08 2.12 7.71
CA ILE A 173 1.08 1.71 6.73
C ILE A 173 -0.10 2.65 6.87
N ILE A 174 -0.45 3.31 5.78
CA ILE A 174 -1.68 4.09 5.68
C ILE A 174 -2.70 3.24 4.92
N MET A 175 -3.89 3.07 5.49
CA MET A 175 -5.00 2.39 4.83
C MET A 175 -6.36 2.89 5.35
N ASP A 176 -7.42 2.54 4.63
CA ASP A 176 -8.80 2.88 5.00
C ASP A 176 -9.43 1.75 5.83
N ALA A 177 -10.38 2.09 6.72
CA ALA A 177 -11.03 1.14 7.62
C ALA A 177 -12.23 0.39 6.99
N ASP A 178 -12.62 0.72 5.75
CA ASP A 178 -13.87 0.32 5.08
C ASP A 178 -13.77 -0.98 4.23
N PHE A 179 -12.72 -1.78 4.46
CA PHE A 179 -12.35 -3.01 3.71
C PHE A 179 -11.97 -2.84 2.25
N SER A 180 -11.98 -1.62 1.70
CA SER A 180 -11.46 -1.40 0.35
C SER A 180 -9.98 -1.77 0.23
N HIS A 181 -9.27 -1.75 1.36
CA HIS A 181 -7.89 -2.20 1.49
C HIS A 181 -7.80 -3.44 2.36
N HIS A 182 -7.46 -4.58 1.75
CA HIS A 182 -7.37 -5.83 2.50
C HIS A 182 -5.95 -6.02 3.08
N PRO A 183 -5.81 -6.33 4.40
CA PRO A 183 -4.52 -6.58 5.04
C PRO A 183 -3.64 -7.67 4.41
N LYS A 184 -4.21 -8.58 3.60
CA LYS A 184 -3.51 -9.70 2.96
C LYS A 184 -2.37 -9.26 2.04
N PHE A 185 -2.40 -8.01 1.57
CA PHE A 185 -1.37 -7.46 0.70
C PHE A 185 -0.16 -6.90 1.48
N ILE A 186 -0.29 -6.64 2.77
CA ILE A 186 0.79 -6.07 3.61
C ILE A 186 2.06 -6.92 3.58
N PRO A 187 2.01 -8.27 3.70
CA PRO A 187 3.20 -9.10 3.60
C PRO A 187 3.94 -8.92 2.28
N GLN A 188 3.22 -8.73 1.17
CA GLN A 188 3.83 -8.49 -0.14
C GLN A 188 4.47 -7.10 -0.21
N PHE A 189 3.87 -6.08 0.41
CA PHE A 189 4.46 -4.74 0.49
C PHE A 189 5.78 -4.80 1.24
N ILE A 190 5.80 -5.49 2.39
CA ILE A 190 7.00 -5.68 3.21
C ILE A 190 8.08 -6.43 2.46
N ARG A 191 7.74 -7.53 1.77
CA ARG A 191 8.71 -8.30 0.97
C ARG A 191 9.32 -7.46 -0.15
N LEU A 192 8.50 -6.71 -0.89
CA LEU A 192 8.98 -5.85 -1.97
C LEU A 192 9.87 -4.72 -1.43
N GLN A 193 9.45 -4.11 -0.31
CA GLN A 193 10.24 -3.09 0.37
C GLN A 193 11.60 -3.62 0.80
N LYS A 194 11.63 -4.77 1.50
CA LYS A 194 12.89 -5.40 1.95
C LYS A 194 13.79 -5.79 0.77
N ALA A 195 13.23 -6.41 -0.27
CA ALA A 195 13.99 -6.91 -1.41
C ALA A 195 14.69 -5.82 -2.23
N HIS A 196 14.07 -4.64 -2.32
CA HIS A 196 14.57 -3.54 -3.16
C HIS A 196 14.95 -2.29 -2.37
N ASN A 197 14.94 -2.38 -1.03
CA ASN A 197 15.24 -1.28 -0.13
C ASN A 197 14.40 -0.01 -0.45
N LEU A 198 13.13 -0.17 -0.81
CA LEU A 198 12.28 0.95 -1.25
C LEU A 198 11.94 1.89 -0.10
N ASP A 199 11.69 3.15 -0.42
CA ASP A 199 11.21 4.18 0.52
C ASP A 199 9.69 4.09 0.72
N ILE A 200 8.98 3.77 -0.37
CA ILE A 200 7.52 3.68 -0.43
C ILE A 200 7.12 2.44 -1.23
N VAL A 201 6.10 1.72 -0.75
CA VAL A 201 5.40 0.70 -1.53
C VAL A 201 3.92 1.04 -1.58
N THR A 202 3.35 1.21 -2.77
CA THR A 202 1.94 1.54 -2.98
C THR A 202 1.18 0.38 -3.57
N GLY A 203 -0.07 0.23 -3.14
CA GLY A 203 -1.03 -0.61 -3.84
C GLY A 203 -1.45 0.03 -5.17
N THR A 204 -1.54 -0.77 -6.23
CA THR A 204 -2.09 -0.33 -7.53
C THR A 204 -3.26 -1.21 -7.95
N ARG A 205 -4.32 -0.56 -8.43
CA ARG A 205 -5.50 -1.21 -9.02
C ARG A 205 -5.36 -1.48 -10.52
N TYR A 206 -4.37 -0.85 -11.17
CA TYR A 206 -4.30 -0.77 -12.64
C TYR A 206 -3.20 -1.64 -13.25
N ARG A 207 -2.33 -2.24 -12.44
CA ARG A 207 -1.32 -3.20 -12.90
C ARG A 207 -1.69 -4.63 -12.55
N SER A 208 -1.17 -5.53 -13.37
CA SER A 208 -1.24 -6.98 -13.14
C SER A 208 0.07 -7.55 -12.57
N THR A 209 1.13 -6.75 -12.52
CA THR A 209 2.46 -7.14 -12.01
C THR A 209 3.00 -6.09 -11.04
N SER A 210 3.85 -6.51 -10.11
CA SER A 210 4.54 -5.57 -9.23
C SER A 210 5.64 -4.81 -9.95
N ILE A 211 6.04 -3.68 -9.36
CA ILE A 211 7.22 -2.91 -9.76
C ILE A 211 8.05 -2.63 -8.52
N PRO A 212 9.32 -3.06 -8.43
CA PRO A 212 9.98 -3.98 -9.35
C PRO A 212 9.27 -5.34 -9.46
N TYR A 213 9.52 -6.08 -10.53
CA TYR A 213 8.83 -7.34 -10.81
C TYR A 213 9.15 -8.41 -9.75
N THR A 214 8.10 -9.05 -9.24
CA THR A 214 8.19 -10.22 -8.36
C THR A 214 7.31 -11.32 -8.91
N ARG A 215 7.77 -12.58 -8.82
CA ARG A 215 7.04 -13.76 -9.33
C ARG A 215 5.76 -14.06 -8.55
N GLU A 216 5.66 -13.58 -7.32
CA GLU A 216 4.54 -13.84 -6.41
C GLU A 216 3.36 -12.90 -6.62
N ALA A 217 3.54 -11.81 -7.38
CA ALA A 217 2.51 -10.80 -7.55
C ALA A 217 1.31 -11.36 -8.32
N GLN A 218 0.17 -11.41 -7.64
CA GLN A 218 -1.11 -11.70 -8.26
C GLN A 218 -1.60 -10.47 -9.04
N PRO A 219 -2.41 -10.64 -10.10
CA PRO A 219 -2.99 -9.52 -10.81
C PRO A 219 -3.87 -8.66 -9.90
N GLY A 220 -3.69 -7.33 -9.96
CA GLY A 220 -4.57 -6.37 -9.31
C GLY A 220 -5.88 -6.21 -10.08
N GLY A 221 -6.83 -5.49 -9.48
CA GLY A 221 -8.09 -5.21 -10.13
C GLY A 221 -9.09 -4.51 -9.24
N VAL A 222 -10.21 -4.09 -9.84
CA VAL A 222 -11.32 -3.48 -9.11
C VAL A 222 -12.59 -4.27 -9.34
N HIS A 223 -13.20 -4.72 -8.25
CA HIS A 223 -14.46 -5.46 -8.23
C HIS A 223 -15.60 -4.53 -7.73
N GLY A 224 -16.76 -4.59 -8.36
CA GLY A 224 -17.94 -3.80 -7.99
C GLY A 224 -18.07 -2.41 -8.63
N TRP A 225 -17.08 -1.94 -9.42
CA TRP A 225 -17.21 -0.66 -10.12
C TRP A 225 -17.92 -0.78 -11.46
N ASP A 226 -18.89 0.11 -11.69
CA ASP A 226 -19.48 0.36 -13.00
C ASP A 226 -18.44 0.80 -14.03
N PHE A 227 -18.67 0.45 -15.30
CA PHE A 227 -17.76 0.78 -16.40
C PHE A 227 -17.45 2.28 -16.50
N LYS A 228 -18.44 3.14 -16.24
CA LYS A 228 -18.25 4.60 -16.21
C LYS A 228 -17.26 5.04 -15.12
N ARG A 229 -17.39 4.49 -13.90
CA ARG A 229 -16.47 4.79 -12.78
C ARG A 229 -15.04 4.33 -13.10
N LYS A 230 -14.90 3.15 -13.73
CA LYS A 230 -13.60 2.65 -14.22
C LYS A 230 -13.00 3.59 -15.27
N LEU A 231 -13.78 4.06 -16.23
CA LEU A 231 -13.29 4.93 -17.30
C LEU A 231 -12.86 6.30 -16.76
N VAL A 232 -13.67 6.93 -15.92
CA VAL A 232 -13.35 8.23 -15.29
C VAL A 232 -12.06 8.13 -14.49
N SER A 233 -11.94 7.09 -13.67
CA SER A 233 -10.77 6.88 -12.82
C SER A 233 -9.50 6.60 -13.62
N ARG A 234 -9.58 5.80 -14.69
CA ARG A 234 -8.44 5.59 -15.61
C ARG A 234 -8.06 6.87 -16.35
N GLY A 235 -9.04 7.66 -16.81
CA GLY A 235 -8.79 8.94 -17.47
C GLY A 235 -8.12 9.96 -16.54
N ALA A 236 -8.58 10.05 -15.29
CA ALA A 236 -7.99 10.93 -14.28
C ALA A 236 -6.54 10.56 -13.93
N ASN A 237 -6.24 9.25 -13.82
CA ASN A 237 -4.87 8.78 -13.62
C ASN A 237 -4.01 9.01 -14.86
N TYR A 238 -4.53 8.76 -16.07
CA TYR A 238 -3.78 9.01 -17.31
C TYR A 238 -3.41 10.48 -17.50
N LEU A 239 -4.35 11.39 -17.22
CA LEU A 239 -4.09 12.83 -17.28
C LEU A 239 -3.01 13.24 -16.28
N ALA A 240 -3.14 12.80 -15.02
CA ALA A 240 -2.16 13.11 -13.98
C ALA A 240 -0.80 12.48 -14.26
N ASP A 241 -0.75 11.26 -14.80
CA ASP A 241 0.50 10.59 -15.18
C ASP A 241 1.20 11.32 -16.33
N THR A 242 0.45 11.77 -17.34
CA THR A 242 0.99 12.52 -18.47
C THR A 242 1.52 13.89 -18.05
N VAL A 243 0.81 14.58 -17.16
CA VAL A 243 1.16 15.96 -16.75
C VAL A 243 2.24 15.98 -15.68
N LEU A 244 2.16 15.09 -14.69
CA LEU A 244 3.00 15.13 -13.50
C LEU A 244 4.15 14.12 -13.53
N ASN A 245 4.10 13.14 -14.46
CA ASN A 245 5.05 12.03 -14.58
C ASN A 245 5.49 11.51 -13.21
N PRO A 246 4.57 11.01 -12.37
CA PRO A 246 4.84 10.62 -10.99
C PRO A 246 5.54 9.26 -10.86
N GLY A 247 5.58 8.45 -11.93
CA GLY A 247 6.28 7.16 -11.95
C GLY A 247 5.53 6.03 -11.26
N VAL A 248 4.26 6.26 -10.93
CA VAL A 248 3.33 5.29 -10.34
C VAL A 248 2.06 5.25 -11.16
N SER A 249 1.45 4.08 -11.25
CA SER A 249 0.24 3.86 -12.05
C SER A 249 -1.06 4.25 -11.34
N ASP A 250 -1.05 4.31 -10.00
CA ASP A 250 -2.22 4.64 -9.19
C ASP A 250 -1.93 5.78 -8.21
N LEU A 251 -2.27 7.00 -8.61
CA LEU A 251 -2.08 8.20 -7.77
C LEU A 251 -3.13 8.37 -6.68
N THR A 252 -4.25 7.67 -6.84
CA THR A 252 -5.47 7.91 -6.07
C THR A 252 -5.72 6.85 -4.99
N GLY A 253 -4.97 5.74 -5.01
CA GLY A 253 -4.97 4.76 -3.93
C GLY A 253 -4.27 5.28 -2.68
N SER A 254 -4.89 5.12 -1.51
CA SER A 254 -4.32 5.51 -0.21
C SER A 254 -3.50 4.39 0.45
N PHE A 255 -3.63 3.14 -0.01
CA PHE A 255 -2.98 2.00 0.63
C PHE A 255 -1.49 1.92 0.33
N ARG A 256 -0.68 2.34 1.31
CA ARG A 256 0.76 2.55 1.13
C ARG A 256 1.54 2.19 2.39
N LEU A 257 2.69 1.57 2.19
CA LEU A 257 3.74 1.37 3.18
C LEU A 257 4.81 2.44 2.96
N TYR A 258 5.20 3.13 4.01
CA TYR A 258 6.29 4.11 4.01
C TYR A 258 7.31 3.76 5.06
N ARG A 259 8.56 4.14 4.84
CA ARG A 259 9.49 4.39 5.95
C ARG A 259 9.01 5.58 6.76
N LEU A 260 9.10 5.51 8.08
CA LEU A 260 8.71 6.61 8.97
C LEU A 260 9.36 7.97 8.62
N PRO A 261 10.70 8.09 8.46
CA PRO A 261 11.32 9.38 8.15
C PRO A 261 10.87 9.95 6.79
N VAL A 262 10.65 9.08 5.80
CA VAL A 262 10.18 9.46 4.46
C VAL A 262 8.76 10.04 4.55
N LEU A 263 7.86 9.36 5.24
CA LEU A 263 6.48 9.84 5.41
C LEU A 263 6.43 11.17 6.17
N ARG A 264 7.25 11.32 7.22
CA ARG A 264 7.35 12.58 7.98
C ARG A 264 7.79 13.74 7.08
N HIS A 265 8.82 13.53 6.25
CA HIS A 265 9.33 14.57 5.37
C HIS A 265 8.34 14.94 4.25
N ILE A 266 7.75 13.96 3.55
CA ILE A 266 6.81 14.27 2.46
C ILE A 266 5.59 15.04 3.00
N ILE A 267 5.13 14.70 4.19
CA ILE A 267 3.99 15.38 4.81
C ILE A 267 4.28 16.83 5.15
N THR A 268 5.49 17.19 5.59
CA THR A 268 5.83 18.61 5.85
C THR A 268 5.83 19.44 4.58
N GLU A 269 6.11 18.81 3.43
CA GLU A 269 6.04 19.46 2.11
C GLU A 269 4.61 19.52 1.55
N THR A 270 3.68 18.70 2.06
CA THR A 270 2.34 18.53 1.47
C THR A 270 1.36 19.59 1.97
N VAL A 271 0.78 20.36 1.04
CA VAL A 271 -0.12 21.48 1.36
C VAL A 271 -1.59 21.12 1.11
N SER A 272 -1.87 20.22 0.17
CA SER A 272 -3.24 19.90 -0.23
C SER A 272 -4.02 19.15 0.84
N LYS A 273 -5.34 19.36 0.80
CA LYS A 273 -6.32 18.67 1.65
C LYS A 273 -7.25 17.82 0.77
N GLY A 274 -7.94 16.86 1.38
CA GLY A 274 -8.93 16.02 0.69
C GLY A 274 -8.32 15.05 -0.31
N TYR A 275 -9.02 14.78 -1.41
CA TYR A 275 -8.63 13.75 -2.39
C TYR A 275 -7.27 14.01 -3.08
N VAL A 276 -6.90 15.27 -3.25
CA VAL A 276 -5.63 15.71 -3.88
C VAL A 276 -4.42 15.31 -3.02
N PHE A 277 -4.59 15.18 -1.70
CA PHE A 277 -3.51 14.84 -0.77
C PHE A 277 -2.77 13.57 -1.21
N GLN A 278 -3.49 12.51 -1.59
CA GLN A 278 -2.85 11.24 -1.95
C GLN A 278 -2.01 11.33 -3.23
N MET A 279 -2.44 12.16 -4.18
CA MET A 279 -1.69 12.42 -5.41
C MET A 279 -0.45 13.26 -5.12
N GLU A 280 -0.59 14.36 -4.36
CA GLU A 280 0.54 15.23 -4.00
C GLU A 280 1.64 14.47 -3.27
N MET A 281 1.29 13.57 -2.35
CA MET A 281 2.26 12.73 -1.65
C MET A 281 3.18 11.96 -2.61
N MET A 282 2.66 11.41 -3.71
CA MET A 282 3.48 10.65 -4.69
C MET A 282 4.27 11.56 -5.62
N VAL A 283 3.68 12.67 -6.05
CA VAL A 283 4.35 13.65 -6.91
C VAL A 283 5.55 14.26 -6.17
N ARG A 284 5.36 14.65 -4.91
CA ARG A 284 6.45 15.13 -4.04
C ARG A 284 7.45 14.04 -3.72
N ALA A 285 7.00 12.81 -3.49
CA ALA A 285 7.93 11.70 -3.27
C ALA A 285 8.91 11.56 -4.43
N ARG A 286 8.40 11.60 -5.67
CA ARG A 286 9.24 11.53 -6.86
C ARG A 286 10.13 12.76 -7.03
N ALA A 287 9.61 13.96 -6.82
CA ALA A 287 10.39 15.20 -6.93
C ALA A 287 11.56 15.24 -5.91
N LEU A 288 11.36 14.66 -4.72
CA LEU A 288 12.38 14.51 -3.69
C LEU A 288 13.34 13.32 -3.95
N GLY A 289 13.15 12.57 -5.03
CA GLY A 289 14.01 11.45 -5.41
C GLY A 289 13.78 10.16 -4.62
N TYR A 290 12.64 10.02 -3.94
CA TYR A 290 12.32 8.78 -3.22
C TYR A 290 11.93 7.63 -4.16
N THR A 291 12.26 6.43 -3.71
CA THR A 291 12.05 5.20 -4.48
C THR A 291 10.68 4.61 -4.16
N VAL A 292 9.88 4.37 -5.21
CA VAL A 292 8.51 3.88 -5.07
C VAL A 292 8.34 2.57 -5.82
N GLY A 293 7.85 1.55 -5.11
CA GLY A 293 7.39 0.30 -5.71
C GLY A 293 5.87 0.18 -5.72
N GLU A 294 5.36 -0.65 -6.62
CA GLU A 294 3.94 -0.93 -6.79
C GLU A 294 3.64 -2.41 -6.55
N VAL A 295 2.62 -2.69 -5.74
CA VAL A 295 2.06 -4.03 -5.57
C VAL A 295 0.63 -4.03 -6.10
N PRO A 296 0.27 -4.95 -7.02
CA PRO A 296 -1.10 -5.05 -7.47
C PRO A 296 -2.03 -5.46 -6.33
N ILE A 297 -3.13 -4.74 -6.18
CA ILE A 297 -4.15 -5.02 -5.17
C ILE A 297 -5.52 -5.21 -5.79
N THR A 298 -6.35 -6.01 -5.15
CA THR A 298 -7.77 -6.11 -5.46
C THR A 298 -8.54 -5.13 -4.58
N PHE A 299 -9.20 -4.16 -5.20
CA PHE A 299 -10.05 -3.19 -4.54
C PHE A 299 -11.50 -3.66 -4.61
N VAL A 300 -12.15 -3.77 -3.46
CA VAL A 300 -13.57 -4.11 -3.34
C VAL A 300 -14.31 -2.87 -2.89
N ASP A 301 -15.49 -2.62 -3.46
CA ASP A 301 -16.32 -1.50 -3.01
C ASP A 301 -16.72 -1.70 -1.53
N ARG A 302 -16.99 -0.58 -0.86
CA ARG A 302 -17.31 -0.57 0.58
C ARG A 302 -18.42 -1.57 0.89
N ILE A 303 -18.20 -2.40 1.91
CA ILE A 303 -19.24 -3.32 2.39
C ILE A 303 -20.35 -2.52 3.09
N PHE A 304 -19.99 -1.40 3.74
CA PHE A 304 -20.91 -0.50 4.43
C PHE A 304 -20.56 0.97 4.13
N GLY A 305 -21.56 1.77 3.74
CA GLY A 305 -21.45 3.22 3.56
C GLY A 305 -21.56 3.72 2.10
N ASP A 306 -22.01 4.97 1.93
CA ASP A 306 -22.24 5.58 0.61
C ASP A 306 -20.96 6.19 0.01
N SER A 307 -20.75 6.01 -1.31
CA SER A 307 -19.68 6.67 -2.07
C SER A 307 -20.03 8.13 -2.37
N LYS A 308 -19.16 9.08 -2.00
CA LYS A 308 -19.37 10.55 -2.15
C LYS A 308 -18.52 11.20 -3.26
N LEU A 309 -18.26 10.53 -4.38
CA LEU A 309 -17.57 11.16 -5.51
C LEU A 309 -18.48 12.20 -6.19
N GLY A 310 -18.33 13.48 -5.83
CA GLY A 310 -19.12 14.60 -6.36
C GLY A 310 -18.34 15.47 -7.36
N ALA A 311 -19.05 16.32 -8.13
CA ALA A 311 -18.46 17.22 -9.12
C ALA A 311 -17.39 18.18 -8.53
N ASN A 312 -17.57 18.61 -7.28
CA ASN A 312 -16.60 19.45 -6.56
C ASN A 312 -15.26 18.75 -6.33
N GLU A 313 -15.25 17.43 -6.16
CA GLU A 313 -14.01 16.65 -6.00
C GLU A 313 -13.25 16.58 -7.31
N ILE A 314 -13.95 16.45 -8.45
CA ILE A 314 -13.36 16.46 -9.79
C ILE A 314 -12.66 17.79 -10.08
N VAL A 315 -13.33 18.92 -9.79
CA VAL A 315 -12.74 20.26 -9.98
C VAL A 315 -11.54 20.47 -9.06
N SER A 316 -11.65 20.03 -7.81
CA SER A 316 -10.54 20.11 -6.85
C SER A 316 -9.35 19.28 -7.31
N TYR A 317 -9.58 18.10 -7.89
CA TYR A 317 -8.55 17.24 -8.45
C TYR A 317 -7.83 17.90 -9.63
N ALA A 318 -8.58 18.47 -10.59
CA ALA A 318 -8.00 19.18 -11.73
C ALA A 318 -7.16 20.40 -11.31
N LYS A 319 -7.65 21.20 -10.35
CA LYS A 319 -6.87 22.30 -9.75
C LYS A 319 -5.62 21.79 -9.06
N GLY A 320 -5.71 20.68 -8.33
CA GLY A 320 -4.57 20.03 -7.70
C GLY A 320 -3.49 19.64 -8.71
N ILE A 321 -3.86 19.04 -9.84
CA ILE A 321 -2.92 18.72 -10.93
C ILE A 321 -2.21 20.00 -11.40
N TRP A 322 -2.97 21.05 -11.71
CA TRP A 322 -2.39 22.31 -12.20
C TRP A 322 -1.42 22.93 -11.18
N THR A 323 -1.82 23.02 -9.91
CA THR A 323 -0.95 23.56 -8.85
C THR A 323 0.34 22.76 -8.75
N LEU A 324 0.25 21.43 -8.69
CA LEU A 324 1.44 20.58 -8.59
C LEU A 324 2.36 20.75 -9.79
N PHE A 325 1.80 20.77 -11.01
CA PHE A 325 2.58 20.98 -12.24
C PHE A 325 3.37 22.30 -12.23
N THR A 326 2.85 23.35 -11.59
CA THR A 326 3.50 24.66 -11.53
C THR A 326 4.42 24.85 -10.32
N THR A 327 4.33 24.01 -9.29
CA THR A 327 4.99 24.24 -7.99
C THR A 327 5.97 23.16 -7.57
N VAL A 328 5.93 21.98 -8.19
CA VAL A 328 6.79 20.84 -7.92
C VAL A 328 7.54 20.48 -9.20
#